data_AF-A0A936JXT0-F1
#
_entry.id   AF-A0A936JXT0-F1
#
_cell.length_a   1.000
_cell.length_b   1.000
_cell.length_c   1.000
_cell.angle_alpha   90.00
_cell.angle_beta   90.00
_cell.angle_gamma   90.00
#
_symmetry.space_group_name_H-M   'P 1'
#
loop_
_entity.id
_entity.type
_entity.pdbx_description
1 polymer ?
#
loop_
_entity_poly.entity_id
_entity_poly.type
_entity_poly.pdbx_seq_one_letter_code
_entity_poly.pdbx_strand_id
1 'polypeptide(L)'
;MATTLFTQNIIACIWDFDKTLIPEYMQTPLFRRFGIVEQDFWHETNALIEIYRKRGYHVSGENGYLNHLLTCVMHGKLRGLNNRILRECGREIRFYPGLPEFFPAAREWVQEKPEFARHEIKLEHYIVSTGLAEMVRGSAIAPYVDGIWGCGIHREPCPGLRGTGVRDRGRGRDRPDRGGDRQHHQDARAVRDQQRAPTRTPRST
;
A
#
# COMPACT_ATOMS: atom_id res chain seq x y z
N MET A 1 8.98 -29.60 36.72
CA MET A 1 8.74 -28.28 36.08
C MET A 1 7.46 -28.41 35.29
N ALA A 2 6.42 -27.63 35.62
CA ALA A 2 5.17 -27.68 34.89
C ALA A 2 5.41 -27.08 33.50
N THR A 3 5.31 -27.90 32.46
CA THR A 3 5.26 -27.44 31.08
C THR A 3 4.03 -26.56 30.95
N THR A 4 4.20 -25.24 30.87
CA THR A 4 3.12 -24.33 30.49
C THR A 4 2.66 -24.75 29.10
N LEU A 5 1.54 -25.48 29.03
CA LEU A 5 0.91 -25.84 27.77
C LEU A 5 0.65 -24.54 27.02
N PHE A 6 1.17 -24.45 25.80
CA PHE A 6 0.94 -23.29 24.95
C PHE A 6 -0.52 -23.36 24.48
N THR A 7 -1.42 -22.71 25.21
CA THR A 7 -2.87 -22.70 24.92
C THR A 7 -3.20 -21.69 23.82
N GLN A 8 -2.57 -21.83 22.65
CA GLN A 8 -3.02 -21.12 21.45
C GLN A 8 -4.19 -21.89 20.86
N ASN A 9 -5.40 -21.37 21.05
CA ASN A 9 -6.66 -21.94 20.54
C ASN A 9 -7.26 -21.12 19.40
N ILE A 10 -6.53 -20.14 18.87
CA ILE A 10 -6.99 -19.28 17.78
C ILE A 10 -6.36 -19.74 16.48
N ILE A 11 -7.21 -20.02 15.50
CA ILE A 11 -6.82 -20.22 14.10
C ILE A 11 -7.07 -18.89 13.39
N ALA A 12 -6.00 -18.29 12.86
CA ALA A 12 -6.07 -17.05 12.10
C ALA A 12 -6.05 -17.36 10.60
N CYS A 13 -7.09 -16.95 9.88
CA CYS A 13 -7.15 -16.96 8.42
C CYS A 13 -6.78 -15.58 7.88
N ILE A 14 -5.68 -15.50 7.12
CA ILE A 14 -5.19 -14.25 6.53
C ILE A 14 -5.51 -14.23 5.03
N TRP A 15 -6.12 -13.16 4.58
CA TRP A 15 -6.61 -12.98 3.21
C TRP A 15 -5.92 -11.81 2.52
N ASP A 16 -5.50 -12.01 1.27
CA ASP A 16 -5.36 -10.91 0.33
C ASP A 16 -6.76 -10.43 -0.12
N PHE A 17 -6.85 -9.26 -0.75
CA PHE A 17 -8.12 -8.63 -1.10
C PHE A 17 -8.37 -8.61 -2.61
N ASP A 18 -7.60 -7.82 -3.36
CA ASP A 18 -7.75 -7.69 -4.81
C ASP A 18 -7.52 -9.06 -5.48
N LYS A 19 -8.40 -9.43 -6.41
CA LYS A 19 -8.38 -10.74 -7.11
C LYS A 19 -8.51 -11.99 -6.23
N THR A 20 -8.71 -11.83 -4.91
CA THR A 20 -8.89 -12.93 -3.95
C THR A 20 -10.31 -12.91 -3.36
N LEU A 21 -10.68 -11.82 -2.67
CA LEU A 21 -12.03 -11.62 -2.13
C LEU A 21 -12.95 -10.91 -3.12
N ILE A 22 -12.35 -10.18 -4.06
CA ILE A 22 -13.06 -9.42 -5.09
C ILE A 22 -12.56 -9.79 -6.50
N PRO A 23 -13.42 -9.78 -7.53
CA PRO A 23 -13.02 -10.06 -8.91
C PRO A 23 -12.28 -8.90 -9.58
N GLU A 24 -12.51 -7.67 -9.13
CA GLU A 24 -11.97 -6.45 -9.71
C GLU A 24 -10.79 -5.91 -8.87
N TYR A 25 -10.24 -4.77 -9.29
CA TYR A 25 -9.34 -3.98 -8.46
C TYR A 25 -10.16 -3.06 -7.56
N MET A 26 -9.83 -2.96 -6.27
CA MET A 26 -10.57 -2.11 -5.33
C MET A 26 -10.64 -0.64 -5.77
N GLN A 27 -9.73 -0.19 -6.63
CA GLN A 27 -9.64 1.18 -7.13
C GLN A 27 -10.70 1.53 -8.19
N THR A 28 -11.39 0.54 -8.76
CA THR A 28 -12.37 0.77 -9.83
C THR A 28 -13.44 1.81 -9.46
N PRO A 29 -14.08 1.78 -8.27
CA PRO A 29 -15.03 2.82 -7.86
C PRO A 29 -14.38 4.19 -7.67
N LEU A 30 -13.12 4.21 -7.20
CA LEU A 30 -12.34 5.44 -7.07
C LEU A 30 -12.11 6.08 -8.45
N PHE A 31 -11.68 5.30 -9.44
CA PHE A 31 -11.45 5.81 -10.80
C PHE A 31 -12.74 6.33 -11.43
N ARG A 32 -13.85 5.60 -11.30
CA ARG A 32 -15.17 6.06 -11.76
C ARG A 32 -15.56 7.40 -11.16
N ARG A 33 -15.38 7.57 -9.85
CA ARG A 33 -15.75 8.80 -9.12
C ARG A 33 -14.97 10.03 -9.57
N PHE A 34 -13.70 9.86 -9.95
CA PHE A 34 -12.83 10.95 -10.39
C PHE A 34 -12.69 11.05 -11.91
N GLY A 35 -13.47 10.27 -12.68
CA GLY A 35 -13.43 10.28 -14.14
C GLY A 35 -12.09 9.80 -14.71
N ILE A 36 -11.38 8.93 -13.99
CA ILE A 36 -10.13 8.32 -14.45
C ILE A 36 -10.47 7.08 -15.28
N VAL A 37 -9.92 7.01 -16.50
CA VAL A 37 -9.99 5.81 -17.32
C VAL A 37 -8.97 4.81 -16.80
N GLU A 38 -9.48 3.66 -16.33
CA GLU A 38 -8.67 2.64 -15.66
C GLU A 38 -7.54 2.10 -16.56
N GLN A 39 -7.83 1.87 -17.85
CA GLN A 39 -6.83 1.38 -18.81
C GLN A 39 -5.66 2.35 -18.97
N ASP A 40 -5.95 3.65 -19.09
CA ASP A 40 -4.93 4.69 -19.22
C ASP A 40 -4.08 4.77 -17.96
N PHE A 41 -4.72 4.70 -16.78
CA PHE A 41 -4.03 4.74 -15.51
C PHE A 41 -3.05 3.56 -15.33
N TRP A 42 -3.47 2.34 -15.68
CA TRP A 42 -2.58 1.17 -15.62
C TRP A 42 -1.49 1.21 -16.70
N HIS A 43 -1.79 1.74 -17.88
CA HIS A 43 -0.80 1.96 -18.93
C HIS A 43 0.29 2.96 -18.49
N GLU A 44 -0.11 4.10 -17.94
CA GLU A 44 0.79 5.11 -17.36
C GLU A 44 1.65 4.49 -16.24
N THR A 45 1.05 3.70 -15.36
CA THR A 45 1.74 3.03 -14.25
C THR A 45 2.82 2.06 -14.77
N ASN A 46 2.48 1.22 -15.74
CA ASN A 46 3.43 0.25 -16.31
C ASN A 46 4.57 0.95 -17.06
N ALA A 47 4.27 2.03 -17.78
CA ALA A 47 5.28 2.84 -18.44
C ALA A 47 6.25 3.48 -17.42
N LEU A 48 5.73 3.97 -16.29
CA LEU A 48 6.52 4.55 -15.21
C LEU A 48 7.47 3.51 -14.59
N ILE A 49 6.97 2.29 -14.32
CA ILE A 49 7.78 1.18 -13.80
C ILE A 49 8.93 0.85 -14.77
N GLU A 50 8.66 0.78 -16.08
CA GLU A 50 9.72 0.49 -17.07
C GLU A 50 10.76 1.62 -17.16
N ILE A 51 10.34 2.88 -17.00
CA ILE A 51 11.27 4.02 -16.91
C ILE A 51 12.19 3.87 -15.70
N TYR A 52 11.64 3.51 -14.54
CA TYR A 52 12.44 3.25 -13.33
C TYR A 52 13.39 2.08 -13.51
N ARG A 53 12.93 1.00 -14.16
CA ARG A 53 13.75 -0.17 -14.48
C ARG A 53 14.96 0.19 -15.34
N LYS A 54 14.76 0.99 -16.39
CA LYS A 54 15.84 1.49 -17.26
C LYS A 54 16.85 2.38 -16.53
N ARG A 55 16.43 3.03 -15.45
CA ARG A 55 17.29 3.85 -14.57
C ARG A 55 17.98 3.05 -13.47
N GLY A 56 17.80 1.72 -13.44
CA GLY A 56 18.42 0.82 -12.46
C GLY A 56 17.65 0.68 -11.15
N TYR A 57 16.43 1.21 -11.06
CA TYR A 57 15.55 1.02 -9.91
C TYR A 57 14.68 -0.22 -10.09
N HIS A 58 14.46 -0.97 -9.02
CA HIS A 58 13.51 -2.07 -9.00
C HIS A 58 12.25 -1.64 -8.23
N VAL A 59 11.14 -1.49 -8.95
CA VAL A 59 9.85 -1.05 -8.39
C VAL A 59 8.82 -2.14 -8.67
N SER A 60 8.20 -2.68 -7.62
CA SER A 60 7.12 -3.66 -7.75
C SER A 60 5.85 -2.99 -8.31
N GLY A 61 4.91 -3.78 -8.85
CA GLY A 61 3.68 -3.24 -9.44
C GLY A 61 2.83 -2.44 -8.44
N GLU A 62 2.75 -2.94 -7.21
CA GLU A 62 2.02 -2.38 -6.09
C GLU A 62 2.62 -1.02 -5.68
N ASN A 63 3.95 -0.95 -5.60
CA ASN A 63 4.66 0.30 -5.34
C ASN A 63 4.50 1.29 -6.50
N GLY A 64 4.55 0.82 -7.75
CA GLY A 64 4.36 1.64 -8.94
C GLY A 64 2.97 2.29 -8.96
N TYR A 65 1.93 1.49 -8.70
CA TYR A 65 0.55 1.96 -8.57
C TYR A 65 0.39 3.03 -7.49
N LEU A 66 0.88 2.77 -6.27
CA LEU A 66 0.73 3.72 -5.16
C LEU A 66 1.44 5.04 -5.45
N ASN A 67 2.64 4.98 -6.04
CA ASN A 67 3.37 6.17 -6.46
C ASN A 67 2.64 6.96 -7.56
N HIS A 68 2.03 6.26 -8.53
CA HIS A 68 1.26 6.91 -9.57
C HIS A 68 -0.03 7.55 -9.01
N LEU A 69 -0.69 6.88 -8.06
CA LEU A 69 -1.83 7.44 -7.34
C LEU A 69 -1.45 8.73 -6.58
N LEU A 70 -0.31 8.73 -5.88
CA LEU A 70 0.22 9.92 -5.21
C LEU A 70 0.49 11.06 -6.21
N THR A 71 1.07 10.73 -7.37
CA THR A 71 1.29 11.70 -8.45
C THR A 71 -0.03 12.30 -8.94
N CYS A 72 -1.06 11.47 -9.12
CA CYS A 72 -2.41 11.93 -9.49
C CYS A 72 -3.03 12.86 -8.42
N VAL A 73 -2.79 12.61 -7.13
CA VAL A 73 -3.20 13.53 -6.05
C VAL A 73 -2.45 14.85 -6.12
N MET A 74 -1.13 14.82 -6.32
CA MET A 74 -0.28 16.02 -6.39
C MET A 74 -0.61 16.91 -7.60
N HIS A 75 -0.92 16.31 -8.75
CA HIS A 75 -1.33 17.02 -9.97
C HIS A 75 -2.82 17.39 -9.99
N GLY A 76 -3.57 17.13 -8.91
CA GLY A 76 -4.97 17.53 -8.78
C GLY A 76 -5.99 16.67 -9.52
N LYS A 77 -5.59 15.58 -10.21
CA LYS A 77 -6.51 14.60 -10.81
C LYS A 77 -7.43 13.97 -9.74
N LEU A 78 -6.93 13.81 -8.52
CA LEU A 78 -7.66 13.27 -7.35
C LEU A 78 -7.92 14.36 -6.29
N ARG A 79 -8.31 15.57 -6.71
CA ARG A 79 -8.54 16.70 -5.81
C ARG A 79 -9.67 16.39 -4.81
N GLY A 80 -9.38 16.56 -3.53
CA GLY A 80 -10.36 16.31 -2.45
C GLY A 80 -10.41 14.87 -1.94
N LEU A 81 -9.64 13.92 -2.51
CA LEU A 81 -9.53 12.54 -2.03
C LEU A 81 -9.22 12.50 -0.53
N ASN A 82 -10.02 11.83 0.28
CA ASN A 82 -9.80 11.69 1.71
C ASN A 82 -10.33 10.32 2.20
N ASN A 83 -10.08 9.98 3.47
CA ASN A 83 -10.47 8.67 4.02
C ASN A 83 -11.98 8.43 3.97
N ARG A 84 -12.80 9.48 4.09
CA ARG A 84 -14.26 9.38 3.93
C ARG A 84 -14.62 8.96 2.50
N ILE A 85 -14.04 9.59 1.49
CA ILE A 85 -14.26 9.23 0.07
C ILE A 85 -13.80 7.79 -0.18
N LEU A 86 -12.64 7.39 0.36
CA LEU A 86 -12.15 6.01 0.22
C LEU A 86 -13.14 5.00 0.81
N ARG A 87 -13.70 5.28 2.00
CA ARG A 87 -14.73 4.44 2.60
C ARG A 87 -16.02 4.41 1.78
N GLU A 88 -16.44 5.55 1.25
CA GLU A 88 -17.62 5.63 0.37
C GLU A 88 -17.42 4.77 -0.89
N CYS A 89 -16.26 4.88 -1.55
CA CYS A 89 -15.90 4.02 -2.68
C CYS A 89 -15.83 2.54 -2.28
N GLY A 90 -15.37 2.24 -1.07
CA GLY A 90 -15.33 0.88 -0.50
C GLY A 90 -16.70 0.20 -0.45
N ARG A 91 -17.77 0.97 -0.24
CA ARG A 91 -19.16 0.45 -0.22
C ARG A 91 -19.66 -0.04 -1.57
N GLU A 92 -19.05 0.45 -2.65
CA GLU A 92 -19.42 0.08 -4.03
C GLU A 92 -18.72 -1.20 -4.51
N ILE A 93 -17.77 -1.73 -3.72
CA ILE A 93 -17.00 -2.91 -4.08
C ILE A 93 -17.90 -4.15 -4.10
N ARG A 94 -17.82 -4.90 -5.20
CA ARG A 94 -18.53 -6.18 -5.37
C ARG A 94 -17.58 -7.33 -5.03
N PHE A 95 -18.08 -8.30 -4.28
CA PHE A 95 -17.34 -9.48 -3.85
C PHE A 95 -17.66 -10.69 -4.72
N TYR A 96 -16.83 -11.73 -4.62
CA TYR A 96 -17.17 -13.03 -5.21
C TYR A 96 -18.46 -13.60 -4.58
N PRO A 97 -19.23 -14.42 -5.32
CA PRO A 97 -20.42 -15.07 -4.79
C PRO A 97 -20.13 -15.84 -3.49
N GLY A 98 -20.95 -15.63 -2.46
CA GLY A 98 -20.80 -16.24 -1.14
C GLY A 98 -20.04 -15.39 -0.11
N LEU A 99 -19.50 -14.24 -0.51
CA LEU A 99 -18.96 -13.23 0.40
C LEU A 99 -19.94 -12.04 0.51
N PRO A 100 -20.13 -11.46 1.72
CA PRO A 100 -19.40 -11.70 2.97
C PRO A 100 -19.85 -12.94 3.79
N GLU A 101 -20.90 -13.64 3.39
CA GLU A 101 -21.60 -14.65 4.22
C GLU A 101 -20.71 -15.84 4.63
N PHE A 102 -19.66 -16.13 3.86
CA PHE A 102 -18.67 -17.15 4.19
C PHE A 102 -18.00 -16.94 5.55
N PHE A 103 -17.71 -15.70 5.95
CA PHE A 103 -16.99 -15.43 7.19
C PHE A 103 -17.76 -15.89 8.45
N PRO A 104 -19.02 -15.48 8.68
CA PRO A 104 -19.79 -16.00 9.81
C PRO A 104 -20.04 -17.50 9.69
N ALA A 105 -20.34 -18.02 8.49
CA ALA A 105 -20.55 -19.45 8.28
C ALA A 105 -19.32 -20.30 8.65
N ALA A 106 -18.11 -19.82 8.35
CA ALA A 106 -16.87 -20.49 8.73
C ALA A 106 -16.66 -20.51 10.25
N ARG A 107 -16.98 -19.40 10.94
CA ARG A 107 -16.91 -19.35 12.41
C ARG A 107 -17.92 -20.30 13.04
N GLU A 108 -19.16 -20.28 12.57
CA GLU A 108 -20.24 -21.17 13.03
C GLU A 108 -19.84 -22.64 12.85
N TRP A 109 -19.33 -23.00 11.67
CA TRP A 109 -18.88 -24.37 11.40
C TRP A 109 -17.81 -24.86 12.37
N VAL A 110 -16.87 -23.99 12.79
CA VAL A 110 -15.86 -24.36 13.80
C VAL A 110 -16.51 -24.56 15.18
N GLN A 111 -17.48 -23.72 15.56
CA GLN A 111 -18.16 -23.83 16.86
C GLN A 111 -19.08 -25.05 16.96
N GLU A 112 -19.68 -25.48 15.85
CA GLU A 112 -20.57 -26.66 15.82
C GLU A 112 -19.83 -27.98 16.04
N LYS A 113 -18.50 -28.03 15.84
CA LYS A 113 -17.70 -29.25 16.01
C LYS A 113 -17.41 -29.50 17.49
N PRO A 114 -17.92 -30.59 18.10
CA PRO A 114 -17.73 -30.84 19.53
C PRO A 114 -16.27 -30.99 19.95
N GLU A 115 -15.42 -31.51 19.05
CA GLU A 115 -13.97 -31.62 19.27
C GLU A 115 -13.32 -30.24 19.38
N PHE A 116 -13.70 -29.29 18.53
CA PHE A 116 -13.14 -27.95 18.51
C PHE A 116 -13.67 -27.10 19.67
N ALA A 117 -14.97 -27.22 19.98
CA ALA A 117 -15.59 -26.56 21.12
C ALA A 117 -14.97 -26.99 22.46
N ARG A 118 -14.63 -28.29 22.62
CA ARG A 118 -13.94 -28.81 23.82
C ARG A 118 -12.57 -28.20 24.06
N HIS A 119 -11.89 -27.82 22.99
CA HIS A 119 -10.57 -27.16 23.04
C HIS A 119 -10.67 -25.63 22.90
N GLU A 120 -11.89 -25.08 22.97
CA GLU A 120 -12.18 -23.65 22.84
C GLU A 120 -11.57 -23.04 21.56
N ILE A 121 -11.54 -23.79 20.47
CA ILE A 121 -10.95 -23.33 19.21
C ILE A 121 -11.81 -22.20 18.64
N LYS A 122 -11.14 -21.11 18.26
CA LYS A 122 -11.75 -19.92 17.65
C LYS A 122 -11.16 -19.69 16.28
N LEU A 123 -11.98 -19.15 15.38
CA LEU A 123 -11.57 -18.75 14.04
C LEU A 123 -11.63 -17.23 13.92
N GLU A 124 -10.52 -16.64 13.50
CA GLU A 124 -10.39 -15.21 13.25
C GLU A 124 -10.00 -14.98 11.79
N HIS A 125 -10.48 -13.88 11.21
CA HIS A 125 -10.25 -13.51 9.82
C HIS A 125 -9.56 -12.15 9.74
N TYR A 126 -8.46 -12.11 9.02
CA TYR A 126 -7.60 -10.95 8.89
C TYR A 126 -7.34 -10.62 7.43
N ILE A 127 -7.31 -9.34 7.08
CA ILE A 127 -7.01 -8.90 5.71
C ILE A 127 -5.66 -8.22 5.70
N VAL A 128 -4.76 -8.68 4.84
CA VAL A 128 -3.46 -8.06 4.57
C VAL A 128 -3.40 -7.79 3.08
N SER A 129 -3.47 -6.51 2.70
CA SER A 129 -3.47 -6.08 1.30
C SER A 129 -2.49 -4.96 1.07
N THR A 130 -1.91 -4.90 -0.13
CA THR A 130 -1.12 -3.74 -0.60
C THR A 130 -1.99 -2.58 -1.06
N GLY A 131 -3.32 -2.75 -1.10
CA GLY A 131 -4.28 -1.73 -1.48
C GLY A 131 -4.61 -0.71 -0.39
N LEU A 132 -5.63 0.10 -0.65
CA LEU A 132 -6.05 1.21 0.21
C LEU A 132 -6.91 0.69 1.38
N ALA A 133 -6.34 0.68 2.59
CA ALA A 133 -6.99 0.11 3.78
C ALA A 133 -8.36 0.72 4.09
N GLU A 134 -8.54 2.02 3.84
CA GLU A 134 -9.82 2.70 4.05
C GLU A 134 -10.92 2.24 3.09
N MET A 135 -10.57 1.75 1.90
CA MET A 135 -11.55 1.14 0.99
C MET A 135 -12.03 -0.20 1.53
N VAL A 136 -11.12 -1.03 2.03
CA VAL A 136 -11.45 -2.30 2.68
C VAL A 136 -12.35 -2.05 3.91
N ARG A 137 -11.99 -1.07 4.77
CA ARG A 137 -12.80 -0.68 5.94
C ARG A 137 -14.19 -0.12 5.60
N GLY A 138 -14.34 0.44 4.41
CA GLY A 138 -15.63 0.93 3.91
C GLY A 138 -16.52 -0.16 3.31
N SER A 139 -15.96 -1.34 3.05
CA SER A 139 -16.62 -2.40 2.29
C SER A 139 -17.53 -3.30 3.14
N ALA A 140 -18.36 -4.09 2.48
CA ALA A 140 -19.33 -4.97 3.12
C ALA A 140 -18.69 -6.05 4.01
N ILE A 141 -17.42 -6.42 3.78
CA ILE A 141 -16.75 -7.46 4.58
C ILE A 141 -16.14 -6.94 5.88
N ALA A 142 -16.00 -5.61 6.03
CA ALA A 142 -15.33 -5.00 7.19
C ALA A 142 -15.92 -5.42 8.55
N PRO A 143 -17.25 -5.59 8.73
CA PRO A 143 -17.82 -6.06 10.00
C PRO A 143 -17.52 -7.52 10.35
N TYR A 144 -17.07 -8.32 9.39
CA TYR A 144 -16.91 -9.77 9.55
C TYR A 144 -15.46 -10.22 9.79
N VAL A 145 -14.51 -9.29 9.70
CA VAL A 145 -13.08 -9.53 9.88
C VAL A 145 -12.58 -8.87 11.17
N ASP A 146 -11.60 -9.51 11.82
CA ASP A 146 -11.06 -9.08 13.10
C ASP A 146 -9.94 -8.04 12.94
N GLY A 147 -9.34 -7.94 11.75
CA GLY A 147 -8.33 -6.91 11.48
C GLY A 147 -8.06 -6.68 10.00
N ILE A 148 -7.66 -5.44 9.67
CA ILE A 148 -7.40 -4.96 8.32
C ILE A 148 -6.08 -4.17 8.29
N TRP A 149 -5.13 -4.66 7.49
CA TRP A 149 -3.86 -4.00 7.19
C TRP A 149 -3.74 -3.70 5.70
N GLY A 150 -3.32 -2.47 5.41
CA GLY A 150 -2.99 -2.02 4.07
C GLY A 150 -2.52 -0.57 4.08
N CYS A 151 -2.38 0.01 2.91
CA CYS A 151 -1.85 1.36 2.75
C CYS A 151 -2.88 2.42 3.18
N GLY A 152 -2.42 3.39 3.98
CA GLY A 152 -3.20 4.55 4.40
C GLY A 152 -2.71 5.83 3.70
N ILE A 153 -3.62 6.73 3.38
CA ILE A 153 -3.29 8.07 2.87
C ILE A 153 -3.45 9.07 4.01
N HIS A 154 -2.36 9.69 4.43
CA HIS A 154 -2.36 10.76 5.43
C HIS A 154 -2.06 12.08 4.73
N ARG A 155 -3.01 13.01 4.76
CA ARG A 155 -2.86 14.33 4.11
C ARG A 155 -2.17 15.36 4.97
N GLU A 156 -2.08 15.14 6.28
CA GLU A 156 -1.39 16.06 7.16
C GLU A 156 0.12 15.91 6.94
N PRO A 157 0.80 16.94 6.42
CA PRO A 157 2.24 16.90 6.37
C PRO A 157 2.75 16.77 7.81
N CYS A 158 3.82 16.00 7.98
CA CYS A 158 4.48 15.87 9.27
C CYS A 158 4.70 17.27 9.87
N PRO A 159 4.30 17.52 11.13
CA PRO A 159 4.51 18.81 11.77
C PRO A 159 6.00 19.18 11.71
N GLY A 160 6.35 20.22 10.94
CA GLY A 160 7.73 20.65 10.71
C GLY A 160 8.20 20.56 9.25
N LEU A 161 7.53 19.75 8.41
CA LEU A 161 7.67 19.79 6.95
C LEU A 161 6.86 20.97 6.36
N ARG A 162 7.15 22.19 6.83
CA ARG A 162 6.79 23.39 6.04
C ARG A 162 7.86 23.49 4.97
N GLY A 163 7.46 23.43 3.71
CA GLY A 163 8.36 23.66 2.59
C GLY A 163 9.19 24.90 2.87
N THR A 164 10.52 24.74 2.90
CA THR A 164 11.41 25.85 2.61
C THR A 164 10.97 26.35 1.26
N GLY A 165 10.24 27.48 1.27
CA GLY A 165 9.71 28.06 0.06
C GLY A 165 10.86 28.23 -0.92
N VAL A 166 10.82 27.48 -2.02
CA VAL A 166 11.33 28.00 -3.27
C VAL A 166 10.46 29.21 -3.53
N ARG A 167 10.91 30.35 -3.01
CA ARG A 167 10.36 31.66 -3.37
C ARG A 167 10.51 31.71 -4.87
N ASP A 168 9.39 31.74 -5.57
CA ASP A 168 9.32 32.16 -6.94
C ASP A 168 9.88 33.59 -7.02
N ARG A 169 11.19 33.71 -7.22
CA ARG A 169 11.87 34.99 -7.48
C ARG A 169 11.74 35.27 -8.97
N GLY A 170 10.50 35.48 -9.41
CA GLY A 170 10.16 36.02 -10.70
C GLY A 170 9.59 37.43 -10.59
N ARG A 171 10.46 38.45 -10.52
CA ARG A 171 10.31 39.79 -11.14
C ARG A 171 11.34 40.78 -10.58
N GLY A 172 12.27 41.22 -11.43
CA GLY A 172 13.03 42.46 -11.19
C GLY A 172 14.47 42.48 -11.68
N ARG A 173 14.63 42.70 -13.00
CA ARG A 173 15.69 43.49 -13.68
C ARG A 173 17.19 43.09 -13.56
N ASP A 174 17.75 42.94 -14.76
CA ASP A 174 19.06 43.41 -15.25
C ASP A 174 20.38 42.72 -14.85
N ARG A 175 20.81 41.84 -15.79
CA ARG A 175 22.16 41.75 -16.42
C ARG A 175 23.37 41.19 -15.64
N PRO A 176 24.42 40.71 -16.36
CA PRO A 176 24.95 39.36 -16.19
C PRO A 176 26.33 39.31 -15.52
N ASP A 177 26.68 38.20 -14.88
CA ASP A 177 28.07 37.73 -14.92
C ASP A 177 28.23 36.23 -14.61
N ARG A 178 29.37 35.74 -15.08
CA ARG A 178 29.86 34.39 -15.33
C ARG A 178 30.06 33.50 -14.10
N GLY A 179 30.02 32.19 -14.36
CA GLY A 179 30.88 31.20 -13.70
C GLY A 179 30.17 30.22 -12.76
N GLY A 180 30.34 28.92 -12.99
CA GLY A 180 30.09 27.92 -11.94
C GLY A 180 29.53 26.56 -12.35
N ASP A 181 29.97 26.00 -13.48
CA ASP A 181 29.85 24.56 -13.73
C ASP A 181 30.77 23.83 -12.73
N ARG A 182 30.23 23.20 -11.67
CA ARG A 182 30.88 22.18 -10.80
C ARG A 182 30.05 21.88 -9.52
N GLN A 183 28.83 21.36 -9.63
CA GLN A 183 28.17 20.79 -8.43
C GLN A 183 27.41 19.46 -8.66
N HIS A 184 27.39 18.91 -9.87
CA HIS A 184 26.70 17.64 -10.15
C HIS A 184 27.57 16.38 -10.07
N HIS A 185 28.84 16.50 -9.65
CA HIS A 185 29.77 15.37 -9.62
C HIS A 185 30.10 14.81 -8.22
N GLN A 186 29.57 15.38 -7.13
CA GLN A 186 29.89 14.91 -5.77
C GLN A 186 28.90 13.88 -5.21
N ASP A 187 27.63 13.89 -5.61
CA ASP A 187 26.63 12.97 -5.03
C ASP A 187 26.69 11.54 -5.59
N ALA A 188 27.32 11.35 -6.76
CA ALA A 188 27.46 10.02 -7.38
C ALA A 188 28.60 9.16 -6.78
N ARG A 189 29.49 9.74 -5.94
CA ARG A 189 30.59 9.01 -5.29
C ARG A 189 30.21 8.44 -3.93
N ALA A 190 29.29 9.08 -3.20
CA ALA A 190 28.89 8.62 -1.86
C ALA A 190 28.13 7.28 -1.87
N VAL A 191 27.44 6.94 -2.97
CA VAL A 191 26.67 5.69 -3.09
C VAL A 191 27.55 4.48 -3.47
N ARG A 192 28.74 4.70 -4.07
CA ARG A 192 29.64 3.61 -4.47
C ARG A 192 30.49 3.06 -3.34
N ASP A 193 30.71 3.83 -2.27
CA ASP A 193 31.58 3.42 -1.16
C ASP A 193 30.86 2.59 -0.07
N GLN A 194 29.52 2.52 -0.07
CA GLN A 194 28.76 1.69 0.88
C GLN A 194 28.56 0.22 0.43
N GLN A 195 28.98 -0.16 -0.78
CA GLN A 195 28.81 -1.53 -1.30
C GLN A 195 30.08 -2.41 -1.26
N ARG A 196 31.17 -1.95 -0.62
CA ARG A 196 32.37 -2.78 -0.40
C ARG A 196 32.51 -3.18 1.06
N ALA A 197 31.79 -4.24 1.46
CA ALA A 197 32.13 -5.02 2.66
C ALA A 197 33.01 -6.21 2.24
N PRO A 198 34.11 -6.51 2.95
CA PRO A 198 34.99 -7.63 2.59
C PRO A 198 34.42 -8.99 3.03
N THR A 199 34.35 -9.92 2.08
CA THR A 199 34.12 -11.36 2.31
C THR A 199 35.24 -11.95 3.18
N ARG A 200 34.89 -12.44 4.38
CA ARG A 200 35.76 -13.30 5.19
C ARG A 200 35.61 -14.75 4.73
N THR A 201 36.69 -15.32 4.21
CA THR A 201 36.84 -16.76 3.94
C THR A 201 37.06 -17.53 5.25
N PRO A 202 36.46 -18.70 5.47
CA PRO A 202 36.78 -19.54 6.61
C PRO A 202 38.09 -20.31 6.38
N ARG A 203 39.00 -20.29 7.37
CA ARG A 203 40.17 -21.17 7.42
C ARG A 203 39.75 -22.55 7.93
N SER A 204 40.16 -23.58 7.21
CA SER A 204 40.11 -24.99 7.57
C SER A 204 41.18 -25.33 8.61
N THR A 205 40.76 -25.97 9.71
CA THR A 205 41.54 -26.92 10.52
C THR A 205 40.56 -27.88 11.16
#